data_AF-A0AB33U0A5-F1
#
_entry.id   AF-A0AB33U0A5-F1
#
_cell.length_a   1.000
_cell.length_b   1.000
_cell.length_c   1.000
_cell.angle_alpha   90.00
_cell.angle_beta   90.00
_cell.angle_gamma   90.00
#
_symmetry.space_group_name_H-M   'P 1'
#
loop_
_entity.id
_entity.type
_entity.pdbx_description
1 polymer ?
#
loop_
_entity_poly.entity_id
_entity_poly.type
_entity_poly.pdbx_seq_one_letter_code
_entity_poly.pdbx_strand_id
1 'polypeptide(L)'
;MSIPTATPLTGEVKLSSDNSKIENINTANTETHPPRRTRRSLYASPQNTSSGISIQQREVEKIYFGVKSPEKSFIFQTPGGAQYALSSYADPIVPSYSSPDFKIPDRHAGQRLADGSRIFICCSDSGATSYAEITKQDYMKFGAWIGPNGEIDLFAGGFPIGKTPPPAFSWGSPTTETALSKGKITYQVWGIRVRNGQFVTSSYTPPKGSSWSGYQNTPVLSFITANFNSNKLAGEIIGNSDYGPNVKIENATIDGLSFSGDATSNGKTGNLEGKFFGKFNSTRSSDTGIGGKITFKDDRSLDTVFGGVIYEKKLDDKTSQDTNHLKK
;
A
#
# COMPACT_ATOMS: atom_id res chain seq x y z
N MET A 1 14.28 16.89 -16.07
CA MET A 1 14.73 15.52 -16.39
C MET A 1 13.51 14.64 -16.55
N SER A 2 13.48 13.77 -17.56
CA SER A 2 12.39 12.80 -17.76
C SER A 2 12.57 11.59 -16.84
N ILE A 3 11.48 11.07 -16.28
CA ILE A 3 11.50 9.80 -15.53
C ILE A 3 11.92 8.68 -16.48
N PRO A 4 12.99 7.90 -16.18
CA PRO A 4 13.43 6.82 -17.05
C PRO A 4 12.45 5.64 -17.03
N THR A 5 12.31 4.99 -18.19
CA THR A 5 11.55 3.74 -18.31
C THR A 5 12.25 2.62 -17.52
N ALA A 6 11.49 1.89 -16.70
CA ALA A 6 11.99 0.72 -15.97
C ALA A 6 12.25 -0.43 -16.95
N THR A 7 13.42 -1.05 -16.81
CA THR A 7 13.78 -2.26 -17.56
C THR A 7 13.37 -3.49 -16.75
N PRO A 8 12.75 -4.51 -17.35
CA PRO A 8 12.42 -5.74 -16.64
C PRO A 8 13.70 -6.46 -16.19
N LEU A 9 13.57 -7.25 -15.13
CA LEU A 9 14.63 -8.14 -14.69
C LEU A 9 14.84 -9.23 -15.76
N THR A 10 16.09 -9.48 -16.10
CA THR A 10 16.49 -10.46 -17.11
C THR A 10 16.96 -11.75 -16.46
N GLY A 11 16.65 -12.90 -17.08
CA GLY A 11 17.02 -14.21 -16.57
C GLY A 11 16.08 -14.71 -15.48
N GLU A 12 16.42 -15.87 -14.91
CA GLU A 12 15.64 -16.44 -13.81
C GLU A 12 15.85 -15.62 -12.52
N VAL A 13 14.76 -15.03 -12.01
CA VAL A 13 14.81 -14.27 -10.76
C VAL A 13 14.70 -15.22 -9.58
N LYS A 14 15.78 -15.33 -8.80
CA LYS A 14 15.78 -16.10 -7.55
C LYS A 14 14.88 -15.44 -6.50
N LEU A 15 13.71 -16.02 -6.26
CA LEU A 15 12.80 -15.59 -5.20
C LEU A 15 13.34 -15.97 -3.82
N SER A 16 13.00 -15.19 -2.80
CA SER A 16 13.36 -15.53 -1.43
C SER A 16 12.59 -16.76 -0.95
N SER A 17 13.16 -17.50 0.00
CA SER A 17 12.49 -18.66 0.62
C SER A 17 11.16 -18.31 1.32
N ASP A 18 11.00 -17.04 1.72
CA ASP A 18 9.79 -16.54 2.36
C ASP A 18 8.75 -15.99 1.35
N ASN A 19 9.05 -15.95 0.05
CA ASN A 19 8.17 -15.35 -0.96
C ASN A 19 6.75 -15.95 -0.95
N SER A 20 6.62 -17.24 -0.68
CA SER A 20 5.31 -17.93 -0.59
C SER A 20 4.43 -17.43 0.57
N LYS A 21 4.98 -16.66 1.51
CA LYS A 21 4.27 -16.05 2.63
C LYS A 21 3.68 -14.68 2.28
N ILE A 22 4.04 -14.11 1.14
CA ILE A 22 3.49 -12.83 0.68
C ILE A 22 2.05 -13.05 0.22
N GLU A 23 1.16 -12.16 0.66
CA GLU A 23 -0.22 -12.12 0.22
C GLU A 23 -0.47 -10.85 -0.60
N ASN A 24 -1.23 -11.02 -1.69
CA ASN A 24 -1.56 -9.97 -2.63
C ASN A 24 -3.07 -9.69 -2.60
N ILE A 25 -3.43 -8.41 -2.64
CA ILE A 25 -4.78 -7.88 -2.71
C ILE A 25 -4.81 -7.02 -3.97
N ASN A 26 -5.69 -7.33 -4.93
CA ASN A 26 -5.78 -6.58 -6.18
C ASN A 26 -7.23 -6.35 -6.62
N THR A 27 -7.42 -5.39 -7.52
CA THR A 27 -8.73 -5.06 -8.11
C THR A 27 -8.95 -5.76 -9.45
N ALA A 28 -7.91 -6.24 -10.12
CA ALA A 28 -7.99 -6.94 -11.41
C ALA A 28 -8.92 -8.16 -11.41
N ASN A 29 -9.13 -8.80 -10.25
CA ASN A 29 -10.02 -9.95 -10.10
C ASN A 29 -11.52 -9.60 -10.02
N THR A 30 -11.90 -8.33 -10.14
CA THR A 30 -13.30 -7.89 -10.11
C THR A 30 -13.79 -7.62 -11.54
N GLU A 31 -14.56 -8.57 -12.08
CA GLU A 31 -15.21 -8.58 -13.41
C GLU A 31 -15.11 -7.24 -14.18
N THR A 32 -14.21 -7.21 -15.16
CA THR A 32 -14.09 -6.09 -16.08
C THR A 32 -15.29 -6.10 -17.03
N HIS A 33 -15.88 -4.92 -17.24
CA HIS A 33 -16.92 -4.70 -18.25
C HIS A 33 -16.51 -5.26 -19.62
N PRO A 34 -17.48 -5.72 -20.45
CA PRO A 34 -17.18 -6.23 -21.77
C PRO A 34 -16.44 -5.16 -22.60
N PRO A 35 -15.46 -5.56 -23.41
CA PRO A 35 -14.70 -4.62 -24.23
C PRO A 35 -15.67 -3.82 -25.11
N ARG A 36 -15.44 -2.51 -25.20
CA ARG A 36 -16.11 -1.65 -26.17
C ARG A 36 -15.88 -2.24 -27.55
N ARG A 37 -16.88 -2.93 -28.11
CA ARG A 37 -16.82 -3.62 -29.41
C ARG A 37 -16.42 -2.63 -30.50
N THR A 38 -15.14 -2.58 -30.83
CA THR A 38 -14.69 -2.17 -32.17
C THR A 38 -14.78 -3.40 -33.06
N ARG A 39 -15.53 -3.30 -34.17
CA ARG A 39 -15.70 -4.36 -35.18
C ARG A 39 -14.35 -4.75 -35.81
N ARG A 40 -13.58 -5.64 -35.18
CA ARG A 40 -12.60 -6.55 -35.81
C ARG A 40 -11.87 -7.35 -34.72
N SER A 41 -12.41 -8.52 -34.39
CA SER A 41 -11.65 -9.75 -34.10
C SER A 41 -12.66 -10.79 -33.61
N LEU A 42 -13.05 -11.68 -34.54
CA LEU A 42 -13.68 -12.95 -34.21
C LEU A 42 -12.53 -13.96 -34.16
N TYR A 43 -12.55 -14.83 -33.14
CA TYR A 43 -11.58 -15.89 -32.83
C TYR A 43 -10.36 -15.50 -31.96
N ALA A 44 -10.63 -15.28 -30.67
CA ALA A 44 -9.74 -15.73 -29.61
C ALA A 44 -10.61 -16.26 -28.46
N SER A 45 -10.39 -17.50 -28.04
CA SER A 45 -10.99 -18.05 -26.81
C SER A 45 -10.73 -17.13 -25.62
N PRO A 46 -11.66 -16.97 -24.67
CA PRO A 46 -11.41 -16.16 -23.49
C PRO A 46 -10.38 -16.89 -22.61
N GLN A 47 -9.11 -16.49 -22.70
CA GLN A 47 -8.10 -16.85 -21.71
C GLN A 47 -8.42 -16.09 -20.43
N ASN A 48 -8.97 -16.83 -19.48
CA ASN A 48 -9.21 -16.37 -18.13
C ASN A 48 -7.85 -16.28 -17.39
N THR A 49 -7.09 -15.18 -17.58
CA THR A 49 -5.75 -15.01 -16.98
C THR A 49 -5.40 -13.57 -16.55
N SER A 50 -6.37 -12.70 -16.24
CA SER A 50 -6.04 -11.35 -15.73
C SER A 50 -5.65 -11.39 -14.24
N SER A 51 -4.57 -12.10 -13.89
CA SER A 51 -3.93 -11.87 -12.59
C SER A 51 -3.36 -10.45 -12.61
N GLY A 52 -3.82 -9.58 -11.73
CA GLY A 52 -3.28 -8.23 -11.55
C GLY A 52 -1.78 -8.23 -11.19
N ILE A 53 -1.27 -7.09 -10.76
CA ILE A 53 0.09 -6.97 -10.25
C ILE A 53 0.28 -7.93 -9.08
N SER A 54 1.39 -8.67 -9.11
CA SER A 54 1.81 -9.54 -8.01
C SER A 54 3.09 -8.98 -7.39
N ILE A 55 3.02 -8.70 -6.09
CA ILE A 55 4.18 -8.37 -5.27
C ILE A 55 4.86 -9.67 -4.87
N GLN A 56 6.18 -9.68 -5.06
CA GLN A 56 7.07 -10.79 -4.72
C GLN A 56 8.30 -10.25 -3.99
N GLN A 57 9.11 -11.14 -3.42
CA GLN A 57 10.41 -10.81 -2.86
C GLN A 57 11.50 -11.68 -3.49
N ARG A 58 12.55 -11.03 -3.97
CA ARG A 58 13.75 -11.70 -4.49
C ARG A 58 14.93 -11.60 -3.54
N GLU A 59 15.89 -12.47 -3.74
CA GLU A 59 17.24 -12.34 -3.20
C GLU A 59 18.16 -11.69 -4.24
N VAL A 60 18.97 -10.72 -3.80
CA VAL A 60 19.98 -10.05 -4.61
C VAL A 60 21.28 -9.94 -3.82
N GLU A 61 22.41 -10.23 -4.45
CA GLU A 61 23.71 -10.03 -3.82
C GLU A 61 24.11 -8.55 -3.95
N LYS A 62 24.43 -7.90 -2.84
CA LYS A 62 25.02 -6.56 -2.83
C LYS A 62 26.43 -6.62 -2.27
N ILE A 63 27.31 -5.79 -2.81
CA ILE A 63 28.69 -5.67 -2.36
C ILE A 63 28.79 -4.45 -1.44
N TYR A 64 29.10 -4.69 -0.17
CA TYR A 64 29.38 -3.66 0.81
C TYR A 64 30.84 -3.75 1.23
N PHE A 65 31.61 -2.69 0.95
CA PHE A 65 33.04 -2.63 1.30
C PHE A 65 33.83 -3.86 0.82
N GLY A 66 33.50 -4.39 -0.37
CA GLY A 66 34.13 -5.59 -0.94
C GLY A 66 33.56 -6.93 -0.45
N VAL A 67 32.64 -6.92 0.51
CA VAL A 67 31.99 -8.14 1.03
C VAL A 67 30.63 -8.31 0.37
N LYS A 68 30.41 -9.50 -0.21
CA LYS A 68 29.12 -9.92 -0.77
C LYS A 68 28.14 -10.23 0.36
N SER A 69 26.98 -9.58 0.35
CA SER A 69 25.90 -9.79 1.31
C SER A 69 24.59 -10.07 0.56
N PRO A 70 23.87 -11.16 0.89
CA PRO A 70 22.56 -11.40 0.33
C PRO A 70 21.55 -10.43 0.94
N GLU A 71 20.80 -9.74 0.08
CA GLU A 71 19.70 -8.88 0.46
C GLU A 71 18.39 -9.32 -0.14
N LYS A 72 17.30 -8.98 0.54
CA LYS A 72 15.94 -9.22 0.08
C LYS A 72 15.34 -7.91 -0.42
N SER A 73 14.65 -7.94 -1.56
CA SER A 73 13.97 -6.76 -2.11
C SER A 73 12.62 -7.13 -2.70
N PHE A 74 11.63 -6.26 -2.55
CA PHE A 74 10.35 -6.42 -3.23
C PHE A 74 10.50 -6.20 -4.74
N ILE A 75 9.79 -7.01 -5.52
CA ILE A 75 9.65 -6.87 -6.96
C ILE A 75 8.17 -6.97 -7.34
N PHE A 76 7.86 -6.47 -8.53
CA PHE A 76 6.50 -6.38 -9.04
C PHE A 76 6.42 -7.14 -10.35
N GLN A 77 5.59 -8.19 -10.38
CA GLN A 77 5.30 -8.93 -11.58
C GLN A 77 4.02 -8.37 -12.22
N THR A 78 4.14 -7.96 -13.48
CA THR A 78 3.02 -7.52 -14.32
C THR A 78 2.13 -8.70 -14.74
N PRO A 79 0.88 -8.45 -15.18
CA PRO A 79 0.02 -9.50 -15.73
C PRO A 79 0.66 -10.25 -16.92
N GLY A 80 1.51 -9.57 -17.70
CA GLY A 80 2.31 -10.18 -18.78
C GLY A 80 3.50 -11.02 -18.31
N GLY A 81 3.70 -11.17 -17.00
CA GLY A 81 4.75 -12.00 -16.41
C GLY A 81 6.10 -11.31 -16.19
N ALA A 82 6.31 -10.12 -16.76
CA ALA A 82 7.56 -9.36 -16.60
C ALA A 82 7.72 -8.86 -15.15
N GLN A 83 8.89 -9.07 -14.56
CA GLN A 83 9.22 -8.70 -13.18
C GLN A 83 10.09 -7.45 -13.15
N TYR A 84 9.80 -6.54 -12.22
CA TYR A 84 10.51 -5.26 -12.08
C TYR A 84 10.97 -5.04 -10.64
N ALA A 85 12.22 -4.63 -10.48
CA ALA A 85 12.70 -4.01 -9.26
C ALA A 85 12.60 -2.49 -9.43
N LEU A 86 11.62 -1.88 -8.77
CA LEU A 86 11.33 -0.45 -8.91
C LEU A 86 12.13 0.37 -7.89
N SER A 87 12.47 1.59 -8.27
CA SER A 87 13.17 2.57 -7.43
C SER A 87 12.33 3.84 -7.25
N SER A 88 12.93 4.90 -6.71
CA SER A 88 12.30 6.19 -6.42
C SER A 88 11.59 6.88 -7.59
N TYR A 89 11.80 6.42 -8.82
CA TYR A 89 11.07 6.89 -10.00
C TYR A 89 9.59 6.46 -10.05
N ALA A 90 9.24 5.39 -9.33
CA ALA A 90 7.86 4.92 -9.20
C ALA A 90 7.18 5.41 -7.91
N ASP A 91 7.92 6.13 -7.06
CA ASP A 91 7.48 6.59 -5.74
C ASP A 91 6.84 7.99 -5.78
N PRO A 92 6.09 8.39 -4.72
CA PRO A 92 5.69 9.78 -4.56
C PRO A 92 6.90 10.70 -4.49
N ILE A 93 6.75 11.89 -5.08
CA ILE A 93 7.68 12.99 -4.85
C ILE A 93 7.48 13.47 -3.41
N VAL A 94 8.48 13.26 -2.56
CA VAL A 94 8.44 13.68 -1.16
C VAL A 94 8.65 15.20 -1.04
N PRO A 95 8.03 15.86 -0.05
CA PRO A 95 8.18 17.29 0.11
C PRO A 95 9.62 17.65 0.48
N SER A 96 10.12 18.75 -0.11
CA SER A 96 11.36 19.38 0.38
C SER A 96 11.11 20.03 1.73
N TYR A 97 12.06 19.91 2.66
CA TYR A 97 12.01 20.62 3.95
C TYR A 97 11.90 22.14 3.79
N SER A 98 12.47 22.70 2.73
CA SER A 98 12.35 24.13 2.41
C SER A 98 10.99 24.52 1.81
N SER A 99 10.15 23.56 1.41
CA SER A 99 8.84 23.85 0.84
C SER A 99 7.91 24.46 1.89
N PRO A 100 7.22 25.57 1.59
CA PRO A 100 6.24 26.16 2.48
C PRO A 100 5.03 25.24 2.68
N ASP A 101 4.56 24.58 1.62
CA ASP A 101 3.39 23.72 1.67
C ASP A 101 3.67 22.38 2.38
N PHE A 102 4.93 21.92 2.33
CA PHE A 102 5.41 20.66 2.91
C PHE A 102 4.47 19.46 2.68
N LYS A 103 3.80 19.44 1.53
CA LYS A 103 2.76 18.50 1.13
C LYS A 103 3.27 17.54 0.05
N ILE A 104 2.84 16.28 0.10
CA ILE A 104 3.05 15.35 -1.03
C ILE A 104 2.08 15.73 -2.16
N PRO A 105 2.52 15.88 -3.42
CA PRO A 105 1.62 16.17 -4.54
C PRO A 105 0.48 15.17 -4.66
N ASP A 106 -0.71 15.63 -5.08
CA ASP A 106 -1.89 14.76 -5.20
C ASP A 106 -1.94 13.99 -6.53
N ARG A 107 -1.07 14.34 -7.50
CA ARG A 107 -0.96 13.72 -8.83
C ARG A 107 0.45 13.21 -9.08
N HIS A 108 0.55 12.01 -9.64
CA HIS A 108 1.83 11.35 -9.89
C HIS A 108 1.89 10.84 -11.32
N ALA A 109 3.05 11.03 -11.96
CA ALA A 109 3.29 10.52 -13.31
C ALA A 109 3.42 8.99 -13.34
N GLY A 110 3.96 8.42 -12.25
CA GLY A 110 4.43 7.04 -12.21
C GLY A 110 5.64 6.80 -13.11
N GLN A 111 6.20 5.60 -13.02
CA GLN A 111 7.27 5.14 -13.89
C GLN A 111 6.71 4.38 -15.09
N ARG A 112 7.20 4.66 -16.29
CA ARG A 112 6.90 3.85 -17.49
C ARG A 112 7.62 2.51 -17.39
N LEU A 113 6.97 1.43 -17.82
CA LEU A 113 7.57 0.10 -17.96
C LEU A 113 7.87 -0.18 -19.44
N ALA A 114 8.67 -1.22 -19.70
CA ALA A 114 9.14 -1.55 -21.05
C ALA A 114 8.02 -1.94 -22.03
N ASP A 115 6.90 -2.45 -21.52
CA ASP A 115 5.71 -2.81 -22.30
C ASP A 115 4.80 -1.60 -22.61
N GLY A 116 5.20 -0.39 -22.20
CA GLY A 116 4.43 0.84 -22.37
C GLY A 116 3.40 1.10 -21.27
N SER A 117 3.24 0.18 -20.30
CA SER A 117 2.44 0.41 -19.10
C SER A 117 3.11 1.44 -18.17
N ARG A 118 2.37 1.86 -17.14
CA ARG A 118 2.87 2.74 -16.09
C ARG A 118 2.55 2.16 -14.73
N ILE A 119 3.43 2.40 -13.77
CA ILE A 119 3.22 1.97 -12.38
C ILE A 119 3.59 3.09 -11.41
N PHE A 120 2.83 3.17 -10.33
CA PHE A 120 3.09 4.03 -9.19
C PHE A 120 2.96 3.20 -7.93
N ILE A 121 3.97 3.25 -7.05
CA ILE A 121 4.01 2.47 -5.82
C ILE A 121 4.22 3.40 -4.64
N CYS A 122 3.71 3.00 -3.49
CA CYS A 122 4.24 3.44 -2.22
C CYS A 122 4.72 2.25 -1.37
N CYS A 123 5.95 2.30 -0.88
CA CYS A 123 7.04 3.12 -1.44
C CYS A 123 8.28 2.23 -1.53
N SER A 124 9.08 2.42 -2.57
CA SER A 124 10.37 1.76 -2.66
C SER A 124 11.25 2.21 -1.50
N ASP A 125 12.21 1.38 -1.13
CA ASP A 125 13.12 1.69 -0.02
C ASP A 125 13.95 2.96 -0.31
N SER A 126 14.14 3.30 -1.59
CA SER A 126 14.85 4.50 -2.03
C SER A 126 14.03 5.80 -1.99
N GLY A 127 12.70 5.72 -1.94
CA GLY A 127 11.83 6.89 -1.78
C GLY A 127 11.36 7.12 -0.35
N ALA A 128 11.71 6.22 0.58
CA ALA A 128 11.37 6.35 1.99
C ALA A 128 12.11 7.52 2.65
N THR A 129 11.41 8.32 3.46
CA THR A 129 12.00 9.47 4.15
C THR A 129 11.44 9.64 5.57
N SER A 130 12.26 10.17 6.48
CA SER A 130 11.83 10.53 7.83
C SER A 130 10.86 11.71 7.88
N TYR A 131 10.77 12.51 6.81
CA TYR A 131 9.82 13.62 6.71
C TYR A 131 8.39 13.17 6.43
N ALA A 132 8.18 11.95 5.94
CA ALA A 132 6.89 11.43 5.55
C ALA A 132 6.79 9.95 5.95
N GLU A 133 6.40 9.69 7.19
CA GLU A 133 6.33 8.33 7.76
C GLU A 133 5.53 7.34 6.91
N ILE A 134 4.53 7.82 6.15
CA ILE A 134 3.72 6.97 5.27
C ILE A 134 4.56 6.23 4.21
N THR A 135 5.72 6.80 3.84
CA THR A 135 6.63 6.24 2.84
C THR A 135 7.49 5.09 3.38
N LYS A 136 7.46 4.81 4.68
CA LYS A 136 8.27 3.77 5.32
C LYS A 136 7.48 2.49 5.48
N GLN A 137 7.46 1.66 4.45
CA GLN A 137 6.71 0.40 4.42
C GLN A 137 7.68 -0.79 4.31
N ASP A 138 8.08 -1.35 5.45
CA ASP A 138 9.13 -2.39 5.47
C ASP A 138 8.58 -3.78 5.07
N TYR A 139 7.29 -4.03 5.32
CA TYR A 139 6.67 -5.36 5.13
C TYR A 139 5.56 -5.42 4.10
N MET A 140 5.18 -4.30 3.50
CA MET A 140 4.17 -4.25 2.44
C MET A 140 4.48 -3.18 1.42
N LYS A 141 3.88 -3.29 0.23
CA LYS A 141 3.84 -2.25 -0.79
C LYS A 141 2.41 -2.13 -1.30
N PHE A 142 2.05 -0.96 -1.78
CA PHE A 142 0.76 -0.71 -2.41
C PHE A 142 0.92 0.25 -3.56
N GLY A 143 -0.01 0.28 -4.49
CA GLY A 143 0.18 1.04 -5.70
C GLY A 143 -0.91 0.84 -6.73
N ALA A 144 -0.66 1.42 -7.89
CA ALA A 144 -1.53 1.33 -9.03
C ALA A 144 -0.70 1.10 -10.29
N TRP A 145 -1.24 0.29 -11.19
CA TRP A 145 -0.70 0.01 -12.50
C TRP A 145 -1.74 0.37 -13.56
N ILE A 146 -1.27 1.00 -14.64
CA ILE A 146 -2.06 1.31 -15.83
C ILE A 146 -1.40 0.58 -16.99
N GLY A 147 -2.06 -0.47 -17.49
CA GLY A 147 -1.61 -1.29 -18.60
C GLY A 147 -1.51 -0.53 -19.92
N PRO A 148 -0.85 -1.11 -20.94
CA PRO A 148 -0.67 -0.46 -22.23
C PRO A 148 -2.02 -0.20 -22.94
N ASN A 149 -3.04 -1.01 -22.63
CA ASN A 149 -4.40 -0.87 -23.16
C ASN A 149 -5.32 -0.02 -22.26
N GLY A 150 -4.80 0.61 -21.21
CA GLY A 150 -5.58 1.39 -20.25
C GLY A 150 -6.27 0.57 -19.16
N GLU A 151 -6.00 -0.73 -19.07
CA GLU A 151 -6.38 -1.56 -17.92
C GLU A 151 -5.81 -0.98 -16.64
N ILE A 152 -6.56 -1.06 -15.55
CA ILE A 152 -6.15 -0.53 -14.25
C ILE A 152 -6.11 -1.67 -13.26
N ASP A 153 -5.03 -1.74 -12.49
CA ASP A 153 -4.99 -2.55 -11.29
C ASP A 153 -4.48 -1.74 -10.10
N LEU A 154 -5.29 -1.66 -9.05
CA LEU A 154 -4.92 -1.14 -7.75
C LEU A 154 -4.58 -2.32 -6.85
N PHE A 155 -3.40 -2.28 -6.23
CA PHE A 155 -2.86 -3.44 -5.53
C PHE A 155 -2.19 -3.07 -4.20
N ALA A 156 -2.29 -3.96 -3.23
CA ALA A 156 -1.56 -3.93 -1.97
C ALA A 156 -1.11 -5.35 -1.63
N GLY A 157 0.04 -5.49 -0.99
CA GLY A 157 0.53 -6.81 -0.63
C GLY A 157 1.84 -6.76 0.11
N GLY A 158 2.20 -7.89 0.71
CA GLY A 158 3.33 -7.95 1.63
C GLY A 158 3.27 -9.17 2.53
N PHE A 159 4.04 -9.14 3.61
CA PHE A 159 4.03 -10.16 4.65
C PHE A 159 2.93 -9.85 5.67
N PRO A 160 1.84 -10.63 5.72
CA PRO A 160 0.87 -10.49 6.79
C PRO A 160 1.53 -10.67 8.15
N ILE A 161 0.90 -10.11 9.17
CA ILE A 161 1.31 -10.32 10.56
C ILE A 161 1.40 -11.83 10.86
N GLY A 162 2.42 -12.23 11.62
CA GLY A 162 2.70 -13.64 11.93
C GLY A 162 3.33 -14.44 10.78
N LYS A 163 3.47 -13.84 9.59
CA LYS A 163 4.14 -14.41 8.43
C LYS A 163 5.43 -13.68 8.06
N THR A 164 5.84 -12.67 8.82
CA THR A 164 7.10 -11.97 8.57
C THR A 164 8.30 -12.86 8.82
N PRO A 165 9.35 -12.76 8.00
CA PRO A 165 10.61 -13.44 8.27
C PRO A 165 11.22 -12.98 9.60
N PRO A 166 11.86 -13.88 10.36
CA PRO A 166 12.66 -13.47 11.51
C PRO A 166 13.81 -12.57 11.04
N PRO A 167 14.31 -11.65 11.89
CA PRO A 167 15.51 -10.90 11.57
C PRO A 167 16.68 -11.84 11.30
N ALA A 168 17.61 -11.45 10.41
CA ALA A 168 18.78 -12.24 10.03
C ALA A 168 19.66 -12.61 11.25
N PHE A 169 19.61 -11.81 12.31
CA PHE A 169 20.25 -12.08 13.60
C PHE A 169 19.22 -11.95 14.72
N SER A 170 18.64 -13.08 15.15
CA SER A 170 17.77 -13.18 16.32
C SER A 170 18.30 -14.24 17.27
N TRP A 171 18.74 -13.83 18.47
CA TRP A 171 19.22 -14.72 19.53
C TRP A 171 18.09 -15.20 20.47
N GLY A 172 16.83 -15.08 20.05
CA GLY A 172 15.67 -15.49 20.81
C GLY A 172 14.62 -16.19 19.94
N SER A 173 13.77 -16.99 20.58
CA SER A 173 12.61 -17.61 19.92
C SER A 173 11.74 -16.53 19.27
N PRO A 174 11.24 -16.73 18.04
CA PRO A 174 10.26 -15.84 17.45
C PRO A 174 9.10 -15.71 18.43
N THR A 175 8.82 -14.50 18.90
CA THR A 175 7.54 -14.26 19.57
C THR A 175 6.49 -14.50 18.50
N THR A 176 5.74 -15.59 18.61
CA THR A 176 4.55 -15.76 17.78
C THR A 176 3.66 -14.55 18.08
N GLU A 177 3.21 -13.86 17.04
CA GLU A 177 2.31 -12.72 17.18
C GLU A 177 0.89 -13.16 17.57
N THR A 178 0.79 -14.03 18.56
CA THR A 178 -0.42 -14.36 19.34
C THR A 178 -0.93 -13.18 20.16
N ALA A 179 -0.25 -12.02 20.14
CA ALA A 179 -0.62 -10.78 20.84
C ALA A 179 -1.86 -10.06 20.27
N LEU A 180 -2.63 -10.73 19.42
CA LEU A 180 -3.64 -10.14 18.54
C LEU A 180 -5.08 -10.16 19.04
N SER A 181 -5.31 -10.63 20.25
CA SER A 181 -6.68 -10.75 20.74
C SER A 181 -7.23 -9.48 21.36
N LYS A 182 -6.40 -8.43 21.55
CA LYS A 182 -6.74 -7.24 22.35
C LYS A 182 -5.98 -5.98 21.93
N GLY A 183 -6.47 -4.84 22.39
CA GLY A 183 -5.84 -3.55 22.16
C GLY A 183 -6.44 -2.76 20.99
N LYS A 184 -5.88 -1.56 20.80
CA LYS A 184 -6.26 -0.63 19.74
C LYS A 184 -5.02 -0.11 19.03
N ILE A 185 -5.09 -0.02 17.70
CA ILE A 185 -4.04 0.55 16.86
C ILE A 185 -4.66 1.57 15.93
N THR A 186 -4.07 2.77 15.88
CA THR A 186 -4.41 3.79 14.89
C THR A 186 -3.30 3.84 13.86
N TYR A 187 -3.67 3.70 12.60
CA TYR A 187 -2.79 3.76 11.45
C TYR A 187 -2.95 5.10 10.76
N GLN A 188 -1.83 5.69 10.36
CA GLN A 188 -1.82 6.75 9.36
C GLN A 188 -1.81 6.08 7.99
N VAL A 189 -2.81 6.36 7.16
CA VAL A 189 -3.01 5.72 5.86
C VAL A 189 -2.97 6.72 4.71
N TRP A 190 -2.80 6.21 3.49
CA TRP A 190 -2.84 7.00 2.27
C TRP A 190 -3.46 6.20 1.13
N GLY A 191 -4.42 6.82 0.44
CA GLY A 191 -5.18 6.20 -0.64
C GLY A 191 -4.61 6.54 -2.01
N ILE A 192 -4.68 5.57 -2.93
CA ILE A 192 -4.29 5.70 -4.34
C ILE A 192 -5.47 5.31 -5.22
N ARG A 193 -5.79 6.19 -6.17
CA ARG A 193 -6.78 6.04 -7.23
C ARG A 193 -6.11 6.17 -8.59
N VAL A 194 -6.79 5.68 -9.63
CA VAL A 194 -6.52 6.09 -11.01
C VAL A 194 -7.70 6.87 -11.53
N ARG A 195 -7.48 8.13 -11.89
CA ARG A 195 -8.52 9.01 -12.43
C ARG A 195 -8.01 9.71 -13.68
N ASN A 196 -8.80 9.67 -14.75
CA ASN A 196 -8.45 10.26 -16.04
C ASN A 196 -7.06 9.82 -16.56
N GLY A 197 -6.70 8.54 -16.34
CA GLY A 197 -5.40 8.01 -16.74
C GLY A 197 -4.20 8.54 -15.94
N GLN A 198 -4.43 9.14 -14.77
CA GLN A 198 -3.39 9.61 -13.85
C GLN A 198 -3.49 8.89 -12.51
N PHE A 199 -2.34 8.64 -11.89
CA PHE A 199 -2.28 8.21 -10.50
C PHE A 199 -2.56 9.42 -9.62
N VAL A 200 -3.58 9.31 -8.78
CA VAL A 200 -3.99 10.38 -7.87
C VAL A 200 -4.13 9.84 -6.46
N THR A 201 -3.87 10.69 -5.49
CA THR A 201 -3.66 10.24 -4.12
C THR A 201 -4.39 11.09 -3.11
N SER A 202 -4.79 10.48 -2.00
CA SER A 202 -5.48 11.18 -0.93
C SER A 202 -4.60 12.29 -0.35
N SER A 203 -5.20 13.26 0.31
CA SER A 203 -4.48 14.37 0.91
C SER A 203 -3.46 13.88 1.94
N TYR A 204 -2.22 14.35 1.82
CA TYR A 204 -1.18 14.06 2.78
C TYR A 204 -0.21 15.23 2.96
N THR A 205 -0.27 15.85 4.13
CA THR A 205 0.70 16.86 4.58
C THR A 205 1.31 16.37 5.88
N PRO A 206 2.56 15.87 5.87
CA PRO A 206 3.22 15.40 7.07
C PRO A 206 3.46 16.56 8.07
N PRO A 207 3.66 16.24 9.36
CA PRO A 207 4.10 17.23 10.33
C PRO A 207 5.51 17.74 10.02
N LYS A 208 5.65 19.06 9.96
CA LYS A 208 6.91 19.78 9.83
C LYS A 208 7.36 20.28 11.20
N GLY A 209 8.52 19.84 11.65
CA GLY A 209 9.00 20.12 13.02
C GLY A 209 8.78 18.91 13.94
N SER A 210 8.63 19.15 15.24
CA SER A 210 8.55 18.08 16.24
C SER A 210 7.54 18.42 17.33
N SER A 211 7.07 17.39 18.04
CA SER A 211 6.24 17.58 19.23
C SER A 211 6.93 18.39 20.33
N TRP A 212 8.27 18.36 20.38
CA TRP A 212 9.07 19.10 21.37
C TRP A 212 9.22 20.59 21.03
N SER A 213 9.40 20.92 19.76
CA SER A 213 9.65 22.29 19.27
C SER A 213 8.40 22.98 18.73
N GLY A 214 7.27 22.26 18.67
CA GLY A 214 6.07 22.67 17.95
C GLY A 214 6.13 22.34 16.45
N TYR A 215 4.96 22.12 15.88
CA TYR A 215 4.79 21.93 14.43
C TYR A 215 4.64 23.28 13.73
N GLN A 216 5.32 23.42 12.59
CA GLN A 216 5.36 24.63 11.76
C GLN A 216 4.23 24.68 10.74
N ASN A 217 3.50 23.58 10.56
CA ASN A 217 2.36 23.46 9.67
C ASN A 217 1.22 22.71 10.36
N THR A 218 0.04 22.75 9.74
CA THR A 218 -1.10 21.91 10.12
C THR A 218 -1.05 20.62 9.31
N PRO A 219 -0.76 19.46 9.93
CA PRO A 219 -0.72 18.20 9.20
C PRO A 219 -2.10 17.81 8.69
N VAL A 220 -2.14 17.18 7.52
CA VAL A 220 -3.34 16.56 6.95
C VAL A 220 -3.05 15.09 6.79
N LEU A 221 -3.68 14.28 7.64
CA LEU A 221 -3.41 12.84 7.76
C LEU A 221 -4.74 12.09 7.74
N SER A 222 -4.77 10.98 7.01
CA SER A 222 -5.89 10.05 7.03
C SER A 222 -5.65 8.98 8.08
N PHE A 223 -6.68 8.62 8.83
CA PHE A 223 -6.56 7.66 9.93
C PHE A 223 -7.56 6.53 9.80
N ILE A 224 -7.09 5.32 10.10
CA ILE A 224 -7.91 4.14 10.31
C ILE A 224 -7.54 3.54 11.66
N THR A 225 -8.52 3.25 12.49
CA THR A 225 -8.32 2.63 13.80
C THR A 225 -8.92 1.25 13.82
N ALA A 226 -8.09 0.26 14.17
CA ALA A 226 -8.48 -1.11 14.45
C ALA A 226 -8.57 -1.31 15.96
N ASN A 227 -9.72 -1.76 16.45
CA ASN A 227 -9.91 -2.20 17.82
C ASN A 227 -10.10 -3.72 17.84
N PHE A 228 -9.11 -4.42 18.38
CA PHE A 228 -9.08 -5.88 18.48
C PHE A 228 -9.87 -6.40 19.70
N ASN A 229 -10.29 -5.53 20.62
CA ASN A 229 -11.22 -5.92 21.68
C ASN A 229 -12.64 -6.14 21.13
N SER A 230 -13.10 -5.22 20.27
CA SER A 230 -14.44 -5.27 19.65
C SER A 230 -14.44 -5.88 18.25
N ASN A 231 -13.26 -6.19 17.69
CA ASN A 231 -13.07 -6.63 16.31
C ASN A 231 -13.66 -5.67 15.28
N LYS A 232 -13.53 -4.37 15.54
CA LYS A 232 -14.06 -3.30 14.69
C LYS A 232 -12.97 -2.40 14.14
N LEU A 233 -13.23 -1.87 12.94
CA LEU A 233 -12.37 -0.95 12.24
C LEU A 233 -13.19 0.22 11.68
N ALA A 234 -12.70 1.44 11.90
CA ALA A 234 -13.31 2.65 11.35
C ALA A 234 -12.25 3.71 11.03
N GLY A 235 -12.60 4.64 10.16
CA GLY A 235 -11.70 5.72 9.78
C GLY A 235 -12.13 6.45 8.51
N GLU A 236 -11.26 7.34 8.05
CA GLU A 236 -11.51 8.15 6.87
C GLU A 236 -10.23 8.39 6.09
N ILE A 237 -10.30 8.19 4.77
CA ILE A 237 -9.29 8.59 3.80
C ILE A 237 -9.71 9.94 3.24
N ILE A 238 -8.94 10.98 3.53
CA ILE A 238 -9.23 12.38 3.19
C ILE A 238 -8.87 12.64 1.73
N GLY A 239 -9.87 12.94 0.90
CA GLY A 239 -9.71 13.26 -0.51
C GLY A 239 -9.21 14.69 -0.77
N ASN A 240 -9.26 15.07 -2.05
CA ASN A 240 -8.91 16.40 -2.58
C ASN A 240 -9.51 16.54 -4.00
N SER A 241 -9.21 17.64 -4.70
CA SER A 241 -9.73 17.86 -6.05
C SER A 241 -9.33 16.79 -7.08
N ASP A 242 -8.18 16.14 -6.87
CA ASP A 242 -7.61 15.17 -7.79
C ASP A 242 -8.09 13.76 -7.48
N TYR A 243 -7.86 13.30 -6.25
CA TYR A 243 -8.35 12.03 -5.72
C TYR A 243 -9.88 11.95 -5.70
N GLY A 244 -10.55 13.09 -5.57
CA GLY A 244 -11.99 13.21 -5.46
C GLY A 244 -12.48 13.06 -4.03
N PRO A 245 -13.70 12.53 -3.82
CA PRO A 245 -14.36 12.47 -2.51
C PRO A 245 -13.59 11.64 -1.49
N ASN A 246 -13.75 11.99 -0.22
CA ASN A 246 -13.29 11.19 0.91
C ASN A 246 -13.87 9.78 0.85
N VAL A 247 -13.19 8.84 1.53
CA VAL A 247 -13.70 7.48 1.71
C VAL A 247 -13.85 7.21 3.20
N LYS A 248 -15.08 7.01 3.65
CA LYS A 248 -15.42 6.81 5.05
C LYS A 248 -15.71 5.34 5.33
N ILE A 249 -15.11 4.81 6.39
CA ILE A 249 -15.33 3.45 6.91
C ILE A 249 -15.92 3.61 8.30
N GLU A 250 -17.17 3.20 8.50
CA GLU A 250 -17.87 3.43 9.78
C GLU A 250 -17.78 2.24 10.74
N ASN A 251 -17.92 1.01 10.23
CA ASN A 251 -18.06 -0.17 11.08
C ASN A 251 -17.60 -1.46 10.37
N ALA A 252 -16.38 -1.46 9.82
CA ALA A 252 -15.80 -2.67 9.26
C ALA A 252 -15.50 -3.68 10.36
N THR A 253 -15.48 -4.97 9.99
CA THR A 253 -15.24 -6.08 10.91
C THR A 253 -13.84 -6.63 10.70
N ILE A 254 -13.17 -6.95 11.80
CA ILE A 254 -11.89 -7.64 11.82
C ILE A 254 -12.15 -9.13 12.05
N ASP A 255 -11.61 -9.96 11.17
CA ASP A 255 -11.60 -11.42 11.32
C ASP A 255 -10.15 -11.92 11.31
N GLY A 256 -9.65 -12.22 12.50
CA GLY A 256 -8.25 -12.53 12.75
C GLY A 256 -7.31 -11.42 12.27
N LEU A 257 -6.66 -11.66 11.13
CA LEU A 257 -5.66 -10.78 10.53
C LEU A 257 -6.12 -10.07 9.26
N SER A 258 -7.38 -10.26 8.90
CA SER A 258 -8.02 -9.60 7.77
C SER A 258 -9.16 -8.73 8.29
N PHE A 259 -9.61 -7.81 7.46
CA PHE A 259 -10.79 -7.02 7.74
C PHE A 259 -11.59 -6.80 6.47
N SER A 260 -12.89 -6.64 6.64
CA SER A 260 -13.82 -6.38 5.53
C SER A 260 -15.04 -5.62 6.01
N GLY A 261 -15.78 -5.06 5.06
CA GLY A 261 -17.03 -4.37 5.34
C GLY A 261 -17.38 -3.39 4.23
N ASP A 262 -18.13 -2.36 4.59
CA ASP A 262 -18.54 -1.32 3.67
C ASP A 262 -17.77 -0.02 3.92
N ALA A 263 -17.53 0.71 2.85
CA ALA A 263 -17.06 2.09 2.87
C ALA A 263 -17.97 2.95 2.01
N THR A 264 -18.02 4.25 2.28
CA THR A 264 -18.83 5.19 1.49
C THR A 264 -17.96 6.29 0.89
N SER A 265 -18.25 6.66 -0.36
CA SER A 265 -17.58 7.76 -1.05
C SER A 265 -18.56 8.40 -2.04
N ASN A 266 -18.81 9.70 -1.92
CA ASN A 266 -19.78 10.43 -2.75
C ASN A 266 -21.17 9.75 -2.83
N GLY A 267 -21.68 9.27 -1.68
CA GLY A 267 -22.96 8.57 -1.59
C GLY A 267 -22.98 7.17 -2.21
N LYS A 268 -21.85 6.65 -2.69
CA LYS A 268 -21.71 5.28 -3.20
C LYS A 268 -21.15 4.37 -2.13
N THR A 269 -21.69 3.16 -2.04
CA THR A 269 -21.18 2.11 -1.16
C THR A 269 -20.16 1.27 -1.92
N GLY A 270 -18.98 1.11 -1.34
CA GLY A 270 -17.90 0.28 -1.85
C GLY A 270 -17.58 -0.84 -0.87
N ASN A 271 -17.13 -1.97 -1.40
CA ASN A 271 -16.73 -3.13 -0.61
C ASN A 271 -15.25 -3.00 -0.21
N LEU A 272 -15.01 -2.97 1.10
CA LEU A 272 -13.70 -2.92 1.74
C LEU A 272 -13.19 -4.34 1.99
N GLU A 273 -11.94 -4.58 1.59
CA GLU A 273 -11.17 -5.78 1.94
C GLU A 273 -9.74 -5.37 2.28
N GLY A 274 -9.17 -5.92 3.35
CA GLY A 274 -7.77 -5.67 3.67
C GLY A 274 -7.19 -6.58 4.74
N LYS A 275 -5.91 -6.34 5.02
CA LYS A 275 -5.07 -7.14 5.93
C LYS A 275 -4.13 -6.25 6.73
N PHE A 276 -3.66 -6.81 7.85
CA PHE A 276 -2.57 -6.24 8.62
C PHE A 276 -1.24 -6.89 8.23
N PHE A 277 -0.20 -6.09 8.09
CA PHE A 277 1.12 -6.51 7.60
C PHE A 277 2.22 -6.18 8.61
N GLY A 278 3.33 -6.91 8.56
CA GLY A 278 4.50 -6.63 9.38
C GLY A 278 4.43 -7.24 10.79
N LYS A 279 4.74 -6.45 11.82
CA LYS A 279 4.93 -6.90 13.21
C LYS A 279 4.28 -5.99 14.23
N PHE A 280 3.26 -6.43 14.97
CA PHE A 280 2.55 -5.57 15.93
C PHE A 280 3.36 -5.15 17.14
N ASN A 281 4.25 -6.02 17.62
CA ASN A 281 5.04 -5.74 18.82
C ASN A 281 6.26 -4.84 18.56
N SER A 282 6.54 -4.47 17.30
CA SER A 282 7.69 -3.63 16.99
C SER A 282 7.53 -2.21 17.54
N THR A 283 8.60 -1.64 18.05
CA THR A 283 8.66 -0.22 18.45
C THR A 283 8.85 0.73 17.26
N ARG A 284 9.17 0.20 16.07
CA ARG A 284 9.33 0.98 14.84
C ARG A 284 7.99 1.08 14.11
N SER A 285 7.58 2.30 13.76
CA SER A 285 6.36 2.59 12.99
C SER A 285 6.31 1.84 11.66
N SER A 286 7.45 1.76 10.96
CA SER A 286 7.58 1.12 9.64
C SER A 286 7.41 -0.40 9.64
N ASP A 287 7.56 -1.03 10.81
CA ASP A 287 7.49 -2.47 10.95
C ASP A 287 6.05 -2.97 11.02
N THR A 288 5.05 -2.12 11.26
CA THR A 288 3.64 -2.52 11.28
C THR A 288 2.84 -1.71 10.26
N GLY A 289 2.17 -2.43 9.37
CA GLY A 289 1.36 -1.85 8.32
C GLY A 289 -0.10 -2.31 8.30
N ILE A 290 -0.89 -1.57 7.56
CA ILE A 290 -2.25 -1.92 7.15
C ILE A 290 -2.36 -1.68 5.65
N GLY A 291 -3.06 -2.56 4.94
CA GLY A 291 -3.30 -2.38 3.51
C GLY A 291 -4.62 -3.00 3.08
N GLY A 292 -5.24 -2.41 2.07
CA GLY A 292 -6.53 -2.90 1.58
C GLY A 292 -7.00 -2.19 0.33
N LYS A 293 -8.09 -2.70 -0.25
CA LYS A 293 -8.77 -2.13 -1.40
C LYS A 293 -10.23 -1.83 -1.06
N ILE A 294 -10.79 -0.86 -1.76
CA ILE A 294 -12.22 -0.54 -1.72
C ILE A 294 -12.70 -0.49 -3.16
N THR A 295 -13.70 -1.31 -3.48
CA THR A 295 -14.25 -1.44 -4.84
C THR A 295 -15.69 -0.96 -4.89
N PHE A 296 -16.00 -0.03 -5.81
CA PHE A 296 -17.31 0.59 -5.93
C PHE A 296 -17.98 0.09 -7.20
N LYS A 297 -18.82 -0.94 -7.07
CA LYS A 297 -19.45 -1.61 -8.23
C LYS A 297 -20.20 -0.64 -9.15
N ASP A 298 -20.86 0.37 -8.58
CA ASP A 298 -21.63 1.35 -9.33
C ASP A 298 -20.78 2.46 -10.00
N ASP A 299 -19.55 2.66 -9.51
CA ASP A 299 -18.64 3.68 -10.03
C ASP A 299 -17.18 3.28 -9.75
N ARG A 300 -16.61 2.47 -10.64
CA ARG A 300 -15.24 1.96 -10.53
C ARG A 300 -14.18 3.07 -10.58
N SER A 301 -14.53 4.30 -10.97
CA SER A 301 -13.59 5.44 -10.89
C SER A 301 -13.29 5.85 -9.44
N LEU A 302 -14.13 5.41 -8.50
CA LEU A 302 -13.94 5.60 -7.06
C LEU A 302 -13.10 4.48 -6.42
N ASP A 303 -12.82 3.38 -7.13
CA ASP A 303 -11.98 2.30 -6.62
C ASP A 303 -10.68 2.86 -6.07
N THR A 304 -10.28 2.40 -4.90
CA THR A 304 -9.04 2.85 -4.27
C THR A 304 -8.33 1.69 -3.62
N VAL A 305 -7.00 1.76 -3.61
CA VAL A 305 -6.18 0.98 -2.68
C VAL A 305 -5.62 1.92 -1.62
N PHE A 306 -5.28 1.39 -0.46
CA PHE A 306 -4.57 2.14 0.56
C PHE A 306 -3.53 1.29 1.25
N GLY A 307 -2.52 1.96 1.78
CA GLY A 307 -1.51 1.42 2.68
C GLY A 307 -1.26 2.39 3.82
N GLY A 308 -0.69 1.92 4.92
CA GLY A 308 -0.42 2.77 6.07
C GLY A 308 0.53 2.15 7.07
N VAL A 309 1.06 3.01 7.94
CA VAL A 309 1.96 2.66 9.05
C VAL A 309 1.27 2.94 10.38
N ILE A 310 1.79 2.39 11.48
CA ILE A 310 1.32 2.79 12.81
C ILE A 310 1.51 4.30 13.00
N TYR A 311 0.42 4.94 13.40
CA TYR A 311 0.48 6.23 14.06
C TYR A 311 0.70 6.01 15.57
N GLU A 312 -0.21 5.30 16.24
CA GLU A 312 -0.16 5.08 17.69
C GLU A 312 -0.79 3.72 18.05
N LYS A 313 -0.34 3.09 19.13
CA LYS A 313 -0.86 1.78 19.58
C LYS A 313 -0.98 1.66 21.09
N LYS A 314 -2.04 0.99 21.55
CA LYS A 314 -2.26 0.58 22.93
C LYS A 314 -2.66 -0.90 22.95
N LEU A 315 -1.66 -1.78 22.92
CA LEU A 315 -1.89 -3.24 22.88
C LEU A 315 -2.31 -3.80 24.26
N ASP A 316 -2.07 -3.04 25.32
CA ASP A 316 -2.43 -3.33 26.70
C ASP A 316 -3.85 -2.88 27.09
N ASP A 317 -4.50 -2.06 26.27
CA ASP A 317 -5.89 -1.64 26.45
C ASP A 317 -6.85 -2.81 26.19
N LYS A 318 -7.43 -3.36 27.26
CA LYS A 318 -8.33 -4.52 27.19
C LYS A 318 -9.82 -4.16 27.29
N THR A 319 -10.15 -2.88 27.46
CA THR A 319 -11.51 -2.46 27.84
C THR A 319 -12.16 -1.57 26.79
N SER A 320 -11.39 -0.75 26.06
CA SER A 320 -11.92 0.11 24.99
C SER A 320 -12.69 -0.72 23.95
N GLN A 321 -13.90 -0.30 23.61
CA GLN A 321 -14.73 -0.92 22.56
C GLN A 321 -14.88 -0.03 21.32
N ASP A 322 -14.59 1.27 21.44
CA ASP A 322 -14.72 2.23 20.36
C ASP A 322 -13.55 2.17 19.35
N THR A 323 -13.76 2.79 18.20
CA THR A 323 -12.77 2.97 17.14
C THR A 323 -12.25 4.41 17.06
N ASN A 324 -12.32 5.16 18.17
CA ASN A 324 -11.78 6.52 18.21
C ASN A 324 -10.26 6.47 18.03
N HIS A 325 -9.75 7.42 17.24
CA HIS A 325 -8.32 7.52 16.95
C HIS A 325 -7.50 7.79 18.21
N LEU A 326 -6.42 7.02 18.36
CA LEU A 326 -5.37 7.29 19.32
C LEU A 326 -4.58 8.53 18.88
N LYS A 327 -4.08 9.30 19.86
CA LYS A 327 -3.34 10.55 19.63
C LYS A 327 -1.92 10.44 20.20
N LYS A 328 -0.99 11.19 19.60
CA LYS A 328 0.40 11.41 20.08
C LYS A 328 0.47 12.69 20.91
#